data_AF-A0A0L0VKU1-F1
#
_entry.id   AF-A0A0L0VKU1-F1
#
_cell.length_a   1.000
_cell.length_b   1.000
_cell.length_c   1.000
_cell.angle_alpha   90.00
_cell.angle_beta   90.00
_cell.angle_gamma   90.00
#
_symmetry.space_group_name_H-M   'P 1'
#
loop_
_entity.id
_entity.type
_entity.pdbx_description
1 polymer ?
#
loop_
_entity_poly.entity_id
_entity_poly.type
_entity_poly.pdbx_seq_one_letter_code
_entity_poly.pdbx_strand_id
1 'polypeptide(L)'
;MGRQFRIFPGPNNDYTNNRFARKEALSLDELNALQDLLPQLQTCFLPSLKRQIAELLESLDIVDRANTPKPKLLDPLEILSRLGHTTEKISGFLTAIAPIAFNPLRKPETYDHDYGGLKEHRCCRLTYSIIRLMDDRLWRLFDDIREYIPHWRPTDLKIGHYNGASQIYEKRNMSLMLTESSNVIDGIIKWTKQSDFSLLQDEWRGHANDLDSILARQDRRIESMKQSEQELDQSDEGQSSGASSSPVGEDQDMTDFPDTEEFVTETPDVNEDIRLDAESTSDYQADQSDDVQSTDSLGDTSIRPHIIKLIQSTIPLIKLIRIFLKKLLNTPTSKPPFTIGTRLSSNELSSIGTQIRCLSSDVDDLLSTLWYMWDCDDEMGDLKRLERLRNQMCKHFDSSLILLSLYLVPITPPVESPISGNHFKAWFFTLRQQFYVAEKNFRFDLSEFRTHIQK
;
A
#
# COMPACT_ATOMS: atom_id res chain seq x y z
N MET A 1 30.66 -12.66 2.25
CA MET A 1 29.63 -11.95 1.47
C MET A 1 29.05 -10.73 2.19
N GLY A 2 28.43 -10.84 3.38
CA GLY A 2 27.71 -9.71 3.99
C GLY A 2 28.49 -8.40 4.26
N ARG A 3 29.80 -8.44 4.55
CA ARG A 3 30.57 -7.20 4.86
C ARG A 3 30.68 -6.23 3.68
N GLN A 4 30.64 -6.72 2.43
CA GLN A 4 30.78 -5.87 1.23
C GLN A 4 29.50 -5.11 0.88
N PHE A 5 28.33 -5.56 1.34
CA PHE A 5 27.04 -4.91 1.06
C PHE A 5 26.57 -3.98 2.18
N ARG A 6 27.12 -4.14 3.40
CA ARG A 6 26.90 -3.24 4.55
C ARG A 6 27.38 -1.79 4.35
N ILE A 7 28.07 -1.50 3.24
CA ILE A 7 28.56 -0.16 2.92
C ILE A 7 27.47 0.76 2.33
N PHE A 8 26.35 0.19 1.87
CA PHE A 8 25.24 0.91 1.30
C PHE A 8 24.17 1.19 2.36
N PRO A 9 23.43 2.31 2.26
CA PRO A 9 22.36 2.62 3.20
C PRO A 9 21.24 1.56 3.13
N GLY A 10 20.75 1.14 4.30
CA GLY A 10 19.54 0.32 4.43
C GLY A 10 18.26 1.15 4.32
N PRO A 11 17.08 0.52 4.20
CA PRO A 11 15.81 1.22 3.99
C PRO A 11 15.40 2.14 5.15
N ASN A 12 15.87 1.84 6.37
CA ASN A 12 15.53 2.55 7.60
C ASN A 12 16.70 3.38 8.15
N ASN A 13 17.83 3.44 7.44
CA ASN A 13 19.02 4.13 7.92
C ASN A 13 19.14 5.50 7.26
N ASP A 14 18.71 6.53 7.99
CA ASP A 14 18.98 7.92 7.64
C ASP A 14 20.43 8.26 8.03
N TYR A 15 21.35 7.98 7.12
CA TYR A 15 22.71 8.50 7.25
C TYR A 15 22.92 9.57 6.18
N THR A 16 23.26 10.77 6.63
CA THR A 16 23.97 11.82 5.90
C THR A 16 25.38 11.33 5.53
N ASN A 17 25.47 10.19 4.83
CA ASN A 17 26.73 9.52 4.56
C ASN A 17 27.43 10.22 3.40
N ASN A 18 28.32 11.14 3.73
CA ASN A 18 29.18 11.85 2.79
C ASN A 18 30.10 10.92 1.96
N ARG A 19 30.08 9.60 2.19
CA ARG A 19 30.88 8.61 1.45
C ARG A 19 30.66 8.65 -0.06
N PHE A 20 29.44 8.93 -0.50
CA PHE A 20 29.09 9.01 -1.93
C PHE A 20 28.84 10.46 -2.37
N ALA A 21 29.21 11.43 -1.54
CA ALA A 21 29.09 12.85 -1.85
C ALA A 21 30.01 13.23 -3.01
N ARG A 22 29.41 13.76 -4.07
CA ARG A 22 30.14 14.24 -5.24
C ARG A 22 29.59 15.61 -5.64
N LYS A 23 30.48 16.60 -5.76
CA LYS A 23 30.10 17.97 -6.17
C LYS A 23 29.99 18.08 -7.69
N GLU A 24 30.88 17.42 -8.42
CA GLU A 24 30.84 17.37 -9.87
C GLU A 24 29.87 16.30 -10.38
N ALA A 25 29.22 16.57 -11.51
CA ALA A 25 28.50 15.53 -12.25
C ALA A 25 29.47 14.40 -12.70
N LEU A 26 28.92 13.24 -13.02
CA LEU A 26 29.70 12.18 -13.66
C LEU A 26 30.18 12.69 -15.03
N SER A 27 31.43 12.38 -15.37
CA SER A 27 31.92 12.59 -16.73
C SER A 27 31.18 11.69 -17.72
N LEU A 28 31.19 12.07 -18.99
CA LEU A 28 30.57 11.28 -20.06
C LEU A 28 31.19 9.88 -20.14
N ASP A 29 32.50 9.76 -19.96
CA ASP A 29 33.21 8.48 -20.00
C ASP A 29 32.82 7.57 -18.83
N GLU A 30 32.67 8.10 -17.62
CA GLU A 30 32.17 7.35 -16.47
C GLU A 30 30.73 6.87 -16.71
N LEU A 31 29.88 7.73 -17.27
CA LEU A 31 28.49 7.38 -17.59
C LEU A 31 28.43 6.28 -18.65
N ASN A 32 29.20 6.39 -19.73
CA ASN A 32 29.26 5.39 -20.80
C ASN A 32 29.76 4.03 -20.26
N ALA A 33 30.81 4.03 -19.44
CA ALA A 33 31.32 2.81 -18.81
C ALA A 33 30.27 2.12 -17.93
N LEU A 34 29.48 2.89 -17.18
CA LEU A 34 28.36 2.35 -16.39
C LEU A 34 27.23 1.83 -17.28
N GLN A 35 26.94 2.51 -18.39
CA GLN A 35 25.92 2.07 -19.35
C GLN A 35 26.30 0.75 -20.01
N ASP A 36 27.59 0.50 -20.26
CA ASP A 36 28.10 -0.79 -20.76
C ASP A 36 28.10 -1.89 -19.69
N LEU A 37 28.19 -1.51 -18.41
CA LEU A 37 28.20 -2.46 -17.30
C LEU A 37 26.78 -2.93 -16.91
N LEU A 38 25.76 -2.09 -17.12
CA LEU A 38 24.36 -2.44 -16.80
C LEU A 38 23.85 -3.69 -17.57
N PRO A 39 24.08 -3.85 -18.90
CA PRO A 39 23.80 -5.09 -19.60
C PRO A 39 24.54 -6.30 -19.03
N GLN A 40 25.78 -6.14 -18.57
CA GLN A 40 26.54 -7.24 -17.95
C GLN A 40 25.90 -7.68 -16.62
N LEU A 41 25.41 -6.75 -15.80
CA LEU A 41 24.63 -7.09 -14.62
C LEU A 41 23.40 -7.93 -14.99
N GLN A 42 22.65 -7.51 -16.00
CA GLN A 42 21.40 -8.13 -16.44
C GLN A 42 21.57 -9.52 -17.07
N THR A 43 22.63 -9.70 -17.86
CA THR A 43 22.81 -10.88 -18.72
C THR A 43 23.86 -11.86 -18.21
N CYS A 44 24.80 -11.39 -17.39
CA CYS A 44 25.90 -12.20 -16.90
C CYS A 44 25.86 -12.35 -15.37
N PHE A 45 25.95 -11.25 -14.61
CA PHE A 45 26.21 -11.34 -13.17
C PHE A 45 25.02 -11.91 -12.39
N LEU A 46 23.81 -11.37 -12.61
CA LEU A 46 22.60 -11.85 -11.93
C LEU A 46 22.22 -13.29 -12.35
N PRO A 47 22.23 -13.67 -13.65
CA PRO A 47 22.02 -15.06 -14.05
C PRO A 47 23.10 -16.02 -13.50
N SER A 48 24.36 -15.59 -13.46
CA SER A 48 25.45 -16.41 -12.91
C SER A 48 25.27 -16.65 -11.41
N LEU A 49 24.85 -15.62 -10.66
CA LEU A 49 24.53 -15.75 -9.23
C LEU A 49 23.45 -16.82 -9.03
N LYS A 50 22.34 -16.72 -9.76
CA LYS A 50 21.23 -17.69 -9.72
C LYS A 50 21.72 -19.12 -10.00
N ARG A 51 22.48 -19.30 -11.08
CA ARG A 51 23.03 -20.61 -11.47
C ARG A 51 23.97 -21.19 -10.42
N GLN A 52 24.90 -20.38 -9.90
CA GLN A 52 25.91 -20.83 -8.93
C GLN A 52 25.27 -21.24 -7.59
N ILE A 53 24.19 -20.58 -7.16
CA ILE A 53 23.44 -21.00 -5.96
C ILE A 53 22.74 -22.35 -6.20
N ALA A 54 22.15 -22.55 -7.39
CA ALA A 54 21.54 -23.83 -7.75
C ALA A 54 22.57 -24.97 -7.80
N GLU A 55 23.72 -24.73 -8.45
CA GLU A 55 24.85 -25.66 -8.51
C GLU A 55 25.36 -26.02 -7.10
N LEU A 56 25.43 -25.05 -6.18
CA LEU A 56 25.83 -25.30 -4.80
C LEU A 56 24.85 -26.24 -4.09
N LEU A 57 23.54 -25.96 -4.19
CA LEU A 57 22.52 -26.78 -3.53
C LEU A 57 22.41 -28.19 -4.15
N GLU A 58 22.61 -28.31 -5.46
CA GLU A 58 22.69 -29.61 -6.14
C GLU A 58 23.93 -30.40 -5.68
N SER A 59 25.10 -29.75 -5.54
CA SER A 59 26.32 -30.40 -5.04
C SER A 59 26.20 -30.94 -3.61
N LEU A 60 25.34 -30.31 -2.80
CA LEU A 60 25.02 -30.71 -1.44
C LEU A 60 23.92 -31.78 -1.35
N ASP A 61 23.40 -32.23 -2.50
CA ASP A 61 22.30 -33.21 -2.60
C ASP A 61 21.03 -32.75 -1.84
N ILE A 62 20.80 -31.43 -1.81
CA ILE A 62 19.64 -30.80 -1.17
C ILE A 62 18.41 -30.87 -2.09
N VAL A 63 18.65 -30.93 -3.41
CA VAL A 63 17.61 -30.93 -4.44
C VAL A 63 17.07 -32.34 -4.73
N ASP A 64 17.86 -33.39 -4.52
CA ASP A 64 17.45 -34.78 -4.81
C ASP A 64 16.66 -35.41 -3.64
N ARG A 65 15.61 -36.16 -3.99
CA ARG A 65 14.63 -36.74 -3.04
C ARG A 65 15.04 -38.12 -2.52
N ALA A 66 16.19 -38.64 -2.92
CA ALA A 66 16.65 -39.96 -2.50
C ALA A 66 17.14 -39.93 -1.04
N ASN A 67 16.68 -40.87 -0.23
CA ASN A 67 16.92 -40.97 1.22
C ASN A 67 18.39 -41.23 1.63
N THR A 68 19.34 -41.20 0.70
CA THR A 68 20.77 -41.39 0.97
C THR A 68 21.59 -40.34 0.25
N PRO A 69 22.18 -39.36 0.96
CA PRO A 69 23.03 -38.35 0.37
C PRO A 69 24.22 -39.00 -0.33
N LYS A 70 24.41 -38.78 -1.63
CA LYS A 70 25.66 -39.15 -2.33
C LYS A 70 26.31 -37.92 -2.96
N PRO A 71 26.94 -37.08 -2.13
CA PRO A 71 27.61 -35.88 -2.61
C PRO A 71 28.76 -36.23 -3.54
N LYS A 72 28.76 -35.64 -4.74
CA LYS A 72 29.98 -35.56 -5.55
C LYS A 72 30.86 -34.47 -4.92
N LEU A 73 31.71 -34.89 -4.00
CA LEU A 73 32.56 -34.04 -3.14
C LEU A 73 33.61 -33.19 -3.88
N LEU A 74 33.61 -33.16 -5.22
CA LEU A 74 34.71 -32.64 -6.02
C LEU A 74 34.60 -31.16 -6.43
N ASP A 75 33.53 -30.42 -6.13
CA ASP A 75 33.40 -29.04 -6.64
C ASP A 75 32.74 -27.93 -5.77
N PRO A 76 32.31 -28.13 -4.50
CA PRO A 76 31.72 -27.04 -3.72
C PRO A 76 32.63 -25.83 -3.50
N LEU A 77 33.95 -26.05 -3.36
CA LEU A 77 34.92 -24.96 -3.15
C LEU A 77 35.11 -24.11 -4.41
N GLU A 78 35.10 -24.74 -5.60
CA GLU A 78 35.16 -24.01 -6.87
C GLU A 78 33.87 -23.19 -7.07
N ILE A 79 32.70 -23.79 -6.79
CA ILE A 79 31.41 -23.11 -6.86
C ILE A 79 31.39 -21.90 -5.90
N LEU A 80 31.86 -22.07 -4.66
CA LEU A 80 31.95 -20.98 -3.67
C LEU A 80 32.93 -19.88 -4.10
N SER A 81 34.05 -20.23 -4.73
CA SER A 81 35.01 -19.27 -5.28
C SER A 81 34.40 -18.44 -6.42
N ARG A 82 33.76 -19.13 -7.38
CA ARG A 82 33.02 -18.50 -8.49
C ARG A 82 31.89 -17.59 -7.98
N LEU A 83 31.18 -18.03 -6.94
CA LEU A 83 30.15 -17.25 -6.27
C LEU A 83 30.72 -16.00 -5.60
N GLY A 84 31.85 -16.12 -4.90
CA GLY A 84 32.60 -14.99 -4.35
C GLY A 84 32.90 -13.93 -5.41
N HIS A 85 33.51 -14.33 -6.53
CA HIS A 85 33.80 -13.43 -7.64
C HIS A 85 32.55 -12.80 -8.26
N THR A 86 31.46 -13.55 -8.42
CA THR A 86 30.19 -12.98 -8.93
C THR A 86 29.66 -11.92 -7.97
N THR A 87 29.67 -12.18 -6.66
CA THR A 87 29.22 -11.19 -5.65
C THR A 87 30.11 -9.95 -5.60
N GLU A 88 31.42 -10.09 -5.80
CA GLU A 88 32.35 -8.96 -5.91
C GLU A 88 32.05 -8.10 -7.15
N LYS A 89 31.78 -8.72 -8.31
CA LYS A 89 31.37 -7.99 -9.51
C LYS A 89 30.07 -7.20 -9.30
N ILE A 90 29.09 -7.81 -8.62
CA ILE A 90 27.83 -7.15 -8.28
C ILE A 90 28.08 -5.99 -7.29
N SER A 91 28.87 -6.22 -6.24
CA SER A 91 29.23 -5.19 -5.26
C SER A 91 30.01 -4.03 -5.91
N GLY A 92 30.93 -4.33 -6.83
CA GLY A 92 31.65 -3.35 -7.62
C GLY A 92 30.72 -2.50 -8.48
N PHE A 93 29.76 -3.12 -9.17
CA PHE A 93 28.72 -2.40 -9.90
C PHE A 93 27.92 -1.47 -8.99
N LEU A 94 27.42 -1.97 -7.85
CA LEU A 94 26.67 -1.16 -6.88
C LEU A 94 27.49 0.03 -6.37
N THR A 95 28.78 -0.18 -6.12
CA THR A 95 29.69 0.87 -5.67
C THR A 95 29.86 1.94 -6.75
N ALA A 96 29.92 1.53 -8.02
CA ALA A 96 30.09 2.44 -9.14
C ALA A 96 28.83 3.29 -9.41
N ILE A 97 27.63 2.76 -9.16
CA ILE A 97 26.36 3.53 -9.28
C ILE A 97 25.99 4.31 -8.01
N ALA A 98 26.68 4.09 -6.90
CA ALA A 98 26.36 4.72 -5.62
C ALA A 98 26.37 6.27 -5.65
N PRO A 99 27.32 6.94 -6.34
CA PRO A 99 27.30 8.40 -6.49
C PRO A 99 26.11 8.92 -7.32
N ILE A 100 25.42 8.05 -8.04
CA ILE A 100 24.15 8.38 -8.71
C ILE A 100 22.99 8.18 -7.75
N ALA A 101 22.96 7.03 -7.06
CA ALA A 101 21.85 6.62 -6.20
C ALA A 101 21.73 7.37 -4.87
N PHE A 102 22.85 7.80 -4.28
CA PHE A 102 22.90 8.24 -2.87
C PHE A 102 23.77 9.48 -2.66
N ASN A 103 23.89 10.36 -3.64
CA ASN A 103 24.72 11.56 -3.50
C ASN A 103 23.96 12.68 -2.77
N PRO A 104 24.31 13.01 -1.51
CA PRO A 104 23.61 14.02 -0.72
C PRO A 104 23.88 15.46 -1.18
N LEU A 105 24.91 15.69 -2.00
CA LEU A 105 25.27 17.03 -2.50
C LEU A 105 24.57 17.37 -3.81
N ARG A 106 23.69 16.49 -4.31
CA ARG A 106 22.95 16.75 -5.54
C ARG A 106 22.02 17.94 -5.38
N LYS A 107 21.97 18.76 -6.42
CA LYS A 107 20.93 19.77 -6.57
C LYS A 107 19.73 19.09 -7.23
N PRO A 108 18.49 19.34 -6.78
CA PRO A 108 17.29 18.82 -7.46
C PRO A 108 17.21 19.18 -8.95
N GLU A 109 17.93 20.23 -9.36
CA GLU A 109 18.04 20.73 -10.72
C GLU A 109 19.07 19.97 -11.59
N THR A 110 19.92 19.10 -11.02
CA THR A 110 20.85 18.25 -11.79
C THR A 110 20.11 17.02 -12.27
N TYR A 111 19.23 17.26 -13.22
CA TYR A 111 18.36 16.27 -13.80
C TYR A 111 19.17 15.27 -14.63
N ASP A 112 19.17 14.03 -14.16
CA ASP A 112 19.70 12.82 -14.81
C ASP A 112 18.92 12.41 -16.08
N HIS A 113 18.41 13.40 -16.84
CA HIS A 113 17.58 13.21 -18.03
C HIS A 113 18.18 12.21 -19.01
N ASP A 114 19.48 12.32 -19.25
CA ASP A 114 20.22 11.58 -20.26
C ASP A 114 20.91 10.32 -19.69
N TYR A 115 20.64 9.94 -18.43
CA TYR A 115 21.26 8.77 -17.78
C TYR A 115 20.61 7.44 -18.19
N GLY A 116 19.46 7.48 -18.88
CA GLY A 116 18.77 6.29 -19.38
C GLY A 116 18.47 5.28 -18.26
N GLY A 117 18.98 4.05 -18.40
CA GLY A 117 18.80 2.98 -17.41
C GLY A 117 19.47 3.23 -16.05
N LEU A 118 20.31 4.27 -15.95
CA LEU A 118 21.05 4.67 -14.76
C LEU A 118 20.49 5.94 -14.10
N LYS A 119 19.26 6.30 -14.39
CA LYS A 119 18.56 7.35 -13.62
C LYS A 119 18.59 7.02 -12.12
N GLU A 120 18.68 8.03 -11.28
CA GLU A 120 18.77 7.96 -9.82
C GLU A 120 17.74 7.03 -9.21
N HIS A 121 16.46 7.21 -9.53
CA HIS A 121 15.41 6.36 -9.00
C HIS A 121 15.64 4.89 -9.35
N ARG A 122 16.26 4.61 -10.52
CA ARG A 122 16.63 3.26 -10.95
C ARG A 122 17.81 2.71 -10.19
N CYS A 123 18.88 3.49 -10.04
CA CYS A 123 20.06 3.10 -9.29
C CYS A 123 19.73 2.86 -7.81
N CYS A 124 18.93 3.74 -7.20
CA CYS A 124 18.47 3.61 -5.82
C CYS A 124 17.64 2.32 -5.64
N ARG A 125 16.60 2.12 -6.47
CA ARG A 125 15.75 0.92 -6.39
C ARG A 125 16.51 -0.38 -6.68
N LEU A 126 17.41 -0.37 -7.66
CA LEU A 126 18.26 -1.51 -8.01
C LEU A 126 19.19 -1.88 -6.85
N THR A 127 19.85 -0.88 -6.26
CA THR A 127 20.74 -1.10 -5.12
C THR A 127 19.97 -1.70 -3.95
N TYR A 128 18.81 -1.13 -3.62
CA TYR A 128 17.96 -1.65 -2.56
C TYR A 128 17.50 -3.10 -2.83
N SER A 129 17.09 -3.40 -4.07
CA SER A 129 16.61 -4.74 -4.44
C SER A 129 17.70 -5.80 -4.33
N ILE A 130 18.94 -5.46 -4.73
CA ILE A 130 20.07 -6.36 -4.65
C ILE A 130 20.53 -6.53 -3.20
N ILE A 131 20.61 -5.46 -2.40
CA ILE A 131 20.95 -5.56 -0.97
C ILE A 131 19.95 -6.46 -0.25
N ARG A 132 18.65 -6.24 -0.47
CA ARG A 132 17.60 -7.08 0.12
C ARG A 132 17.72 -8.55 -0.30
N LEU A 133 18.06 -8.83 -1.56
CA LEU A 133 18.35 -10.20 -2.01
C LEU A 133 19.54 -10.81 -1.24
N MET A 134 20.64 -10.06 -1.10
CA MET A 134 21.87 -10.52 -0.46
C MET A 134 21.69 -10.73 1.05
N ASP A 135 21.11 -9.76 1.74
CA ASP A 135 21.00 -9.72 3.20
C ASP A 135 19.81 -10.52 3.74
N ASP A 136 18.65 -10.51 3.09
CA ASP A 136 17.47 -11.20 3.62
C ASP A 136 17.39 -12.65 3.17
N ARG A 137 17.82 -12.95 1.95
CA ARG A 137 17.57 -14.27 1.33
C ARG A 137 18.83 -15.10 1.26
N LEU A 138 19.87 -14.59 0.60
CA LEU A 138 21.09 -15.35 0.39
C LEU A 138 21.86 -15.54 1.69
N TRP A 139 21.91 -14.52 2.56
CA TRP A 139 22.49 -14.68 3.89
C TRP A 139 21.84 -15.82 4.68
N ARG A 140 20.51 -15.84 4.76
CA ARG A 140 19.76 -16.91 5.46
C ARG A 140 20.05 -18.28 4.85
N LEU A 141 20.03 -18.38 3.52
CA LEU A 141 20.37 -19.63 2.82
C LEU A 141 21.79 -20.13 3.17
N PHE A 142 22.79 -19.23 3.19
CA PHE A 142 24.15 -19.62 3.57
C PHE A 142 24.31 -19.93 5.06
N ASP A 143 23.46 -19.36 5.91
CA ASP A 143 23.38 -19.70 7.33
C ASP A 143 22.82 -21.12 7.51
N ASP A 144 21.71 -21.43 6.85
CA ASP A 144 21.10 -22.77 6.83
C ASP A 144 22.09 -23.82 6.31
N ILE A 145 22.80 -23.54 5.20
CA ILE A 145 23.83 -24.44 4.68
C ILE A 145 24.95 -24.65 5.71
N ARG A 146 25.37 -23.60 6.42
CA ARG A 146 26.43 -23.69 7.43
C ARG A 146 25.99 -24.54 8.62
N GLU A 147 24.74 -24.41 9.05
CA GLU A 147 24.17 -25.23 10.13
C GLU A 147 23.97 -26.70 9.69
N TYR A 148 23.70 -26.92 8.41
CA TYR A 148 23.51 -28.23 7.82
C TYR A 148 24.81 -29.05 7.71
N ILE A 149 25.93 -28.43 7.32
CA ILE A 149 27.23 -29.12 7.06
C ILE A 149 27.76 -29.93 8.25
N PRO A 150 27.73 -29.46 9.51
CA PRO A 150 28.19 -30.24 10.67
C PRO A 150 27.44 -31.56 10.87
N HIS A 151 26.13 -31.57 10.58
CA HIS A 151 25.25 -32.74 10.72
C HIS A 151 25.40 -33.76 9.58
N TRP A 152 26.21 -33.41 8.57
CA TRP A 152 26.49 -34.24 7.39
C TRP A 152 27.72 -35.13 7.54
N ARG A 153 28.60 -34.88 8.52
CA ARG A 153 29.75 -35.77 8.75
C ARG A 153 29.25 -37.15 9.20
N PRO A 154 29.56 -38.23 8.48
CA PRO A 154 29.38 -39.57 9.02
C PRO A 154 30.42 -39.72 10.13
N THR A 155 30.02 -39.40 11.35
CA THR A 155 30.85 -39.66 12.53
C THR A 155 30.30 -40.90 13.18
N ASP A 156 31.14 -41.92 13.28
CA ASP A 156 30.97 -43.19 14.01
C ASP A 156 30.70 -43.02 15.53
N LEU A 157 30.24 -41.85 15.94
CA LEU A 157 29.86 -41.51 17.29
C LEU A 157 28.44 -40.98 17.24
N LYS A 158 27.50 -41.89 17.53
CA LYS A 158 26.12 -41.59 17.89
C LYS A 158 26.12 -40.57 19.04
N ILE A 159 26.08 -39.28 18.73
CA ILE A 159 25.73 -38.25 19.69
C ILE A 159 24.64 -37.41 19.03
N GLY A 160 23.41 -37.64 19.49
CA GLY A 160 22.25 -36.83 19.17
C GLY A 160 21.39 -37.39 18.05
N HIS A 161 20.13 -37.67 18.37
CA HIS A 161 19.06 -38.00 17.43
C HIS A 161 18.75 -36.80 16.53
N TYR A 162 19.57 -36.53 15.51
CA TYR A 162 19.14 -35.66 14.43
C TYR A 162 18.07 -36.42 13.63
N ASN A 163 16.81 -36.09 13.88
CA ASN A 163 15.69 -36.85 13.33
C ASN A 163 15.62 -36.66 11.80
N GLY A 164 15.30 -37.72 11.06
CA GLY A 164 15.21 -37.66 9.59
C GLY A 164 14.15 -36.66 9.08
N ALA A 165 13.15 -36.32 9.90
CA ALA A 165 12.14 -35.33 9.57
C ALA A 165 12.70 -33.88 9.55
N SER A 166 13.66 -33.56 10.42
CA SER A 166 14.35 -32.26 10.51
C SER A 166 15.21 -32.06 9.27
N GLN A 167 15.92 -33.10 8.85
CA GLN A 167 16.74 -33.06 7.63
C GLN A 167 15.88 -32.86 6.36
N ILE A 168 14.72 -33.52 6.27
CA ILE A 168 13.77 -33.32 5.17
C ILE A 168 13.20 -31.90 5.18
N TYR A 169 12.85 -31.38 6.35
CA TYR A 169 12.35 -30.02 6.52
C TYR A 169 13.39 -28.97 6.10
N GLU A 170 14.63 -29.10 6.56
CA GLU A 170 15.74 -28.21 6.20
C GLU A 170 16.02 -28.23 4.69
N LYS A 171 16.08 -29.41 4.07
CA LYS A 171 16.24 -29.53 2.61
C LYS A 171 15.11 -28.84 1.86
N ARG A 172 13.86 -29.02 2.31
CA ARG A 172 12.68 -28.36 1.72
C ARG A 172 12.73 -26.85 1.88
N ASN A 173 13.15 -26.35 3.05
CA ASN A 173 13.30 -24.93 3.31
C ASN A 173 14.36 -24.30 2.39
N MET A 174 15.54 -24.91 2.29
CA MET A 174 16.61 -24.45 1.40
C MET A 174 16.18 -24.45 -0.08
N SER A 175 15.42 -25.46 -0.52
CA SER A 175 14.85 -25.52 -1.88
C SER A 175 13.82 -24.40 -2.15
N LEU A 176 12.98 -24.08 -1.15
CA LEU A 176 12.05 -22.95 -1.23
C LEU A 176 12.82 -21.62 -1.33
N MET A 177 13.84 -21.42 -0.48
CA MET A 177 14.67 -20.22 -0.49
C MET A 177 15.42 -20.02 -1.81
N LEU A 178 15.89 -21.10 -2.45
CA LEU A 178 16.44 -21.05 -3.81
C LEU A 178 15.42 -20.56 -4.84
N THR A 179 14.21 -21.12 -4.79
CA THR A 179 13.13 -20.77 -5.72
C THR A 179 12.75 -19.30 -5.56
N GLU A 180 12.57 -18.84 -4.33
CA GLU A 180 12.25 -17.43 -4.06
C GLU A 180 13.40 -16.49 -4.46
N SER A 181 14.65 -16.84 -4.16
CA SER A 181 15.82 -16.03 -4.57
C SER A 181 15.94 -15.95 -6.09
N SER A 182 15.70 -17.06 -6.78
CA SER A 182 15.68 -17.12 -8.25
C SER A 182 14.59 -16.21 -8.83
N ASN A 183 13.38 -16.27 -8.28
CA ASN A 183 12.27 -15.41 -8.70
C ASN A 183 12.58 -13.92 -8.46
N VAL A 184 13.23 -13.58 -7.34
CA VAL A 184 13.67 -12.20 -7.07
C VAL A 184 14.74 -11.76 -8.07
N ILE A 185 15.71 -12.62 -8.39
CA ILE A 185 16.74 -12.32 -9.41
C ILE A 185 16.10 -12.07 -10.77
N ASP A 186 15.20 -12.95 -11.22
CA ASP A 186 14.48 -12.79 -12.50
C ASP A 186 13.63 -11.50 -12.49
N GLY A 187 13.01 -11.19 -11.36
CA GLY A 187 12.29 -9.95 -11.13
C GLY A 187 13.18 -8.70 -11.28
N ILE A 188 14.38 -8.70 -10.69
CA ILE A 188 15.36 -7.61 -10.83
C ILE A 188 15.80 -7.47 -12.30
N ILE A 189 16.09 -8.57 -12.99
CA ILE A 189 16.48 -8.56 -14.41
C ILE A 189 15.35 -8.00 -15.27
N LYS A 190 14.11 -8.42 -15.03
CA LYS A 190 12.93 -7.93 -15.75
C LYS A 190 12.74 -6.43 -15.51
N TRP A 191 12.77 -6.01 -14.26
CA TRP A 191 12.55 -4.62 -13.84
C TRP A 191 13.59 -3.67 -14.44
N THR A 192 14.87 -4.04 -14.40
CA THR A 192 15.96 -3.22 -14.94
C THR A 192 15.88 -3.00 -16.45
N LYS A 193 15.15 -3.84 -17.18
CA LYS A 193 14.91 -3.72 -18.64
C LYS A 193 13.69 -2.89 -19.00
N GLN A 194 12.84 -2.51 -18.03
CA GLN A 194 11.64 -1.74 -18.31
C GLN A 194 11.97 -0.30 -18.71
N SER A 195 11.17 0.27 -19.60
CA SER A 195 11.21 1.71 -19.87
C SER A 195 10.59 2.48 -18.70
N ASP A 196 10.93 3.77 -18.57
CA ASP A 196 10.36 4.62 -17.51
C ASP A 196 8.83 4.66 -17.57
N PHE A 197 8.25 4.63 -18.78
CA PHE A 197 6.80 4.54 -18.95
C PHE A 197 6.23 3.21 -18.46
N SER A 198 6.91 2.09 -18.74
CA SER A 198 6.46 0.78 -18.24
C SER A 198 6.53 0.71 -16.72
N LEU A 199 7.51 1.35 -16.09
CA LEU A 199 7.63 1.43 -14.62
C LEU A 199 6.45 2.20 -14.02
N LEU A 200 6.13 3.36 -14.58
CA LEU A 200 4.96 4.14 -14.17
C LEU A 200 3.65 3.36 -14.37
N GLN A 201 3.50 2.66 -15.50
CA GLN A 201 2.31 1.85 -15.76
C GLN A 201 2.13 0.70 -14.75
N ASP A 202 3.22 0.08 -14.30
CA ASP A 202 3.13 -0.96 -13.27
C ASP A 202 2.64 -0.39 -11.93
N GLU A 203 3.10 0.81 -11.55
CA GLU A 203 2.61 1.53 -10.37
C GLU A 203 1.12 1.90 -10.50
N TRP A 204 0.73 2.53 -11.62
CA TRP A 204 -0.65 2.95 -11.87
C TRP A 204 -1.63 1.77 -11.95
N ARG A 205 -1.16 0.59 -12.34
CA ARG A 205 -1.97 -0.63 -12.34
C ARG A 205 -2.38 -1.03 -10.92
N GLY A 206 -1.48 -0.89 -9.94
CA GLY A 206 -1.81 -1.10 -8.53
C GLY A 206 -2.96 -0.19 -8.12
N HIS A 207 -2.81 1.11 -8.34
CA HIS A 207 -3.84 2.10 -8.03
C HIS A 207 -5.17 1.87 -8.75
N ALA A 208 -5.15 1.45 -10.02
CA ALA A 208 -6.38 1.11 -10.74
C ALA A 208 -7.11 -0.09 -10.13
N ASN A 209 -6.37 -1.10 -9.66
CA ASN A 209 -6.93 -2.27 -8.98
C ASN A 209 -7.46 -1.93 -7.58
N ASP A 210 -6.79 -1.03 -6.86
CA ASP A 210 -7.26 -0.52 -5.57
C ASP A 210 -8.61 0.19 -5.74
N LEU A 211 -8.74 1.03 -6.77
CA LEU A 211 -10.01 1.71 -7.10
C LEU A 211 -11.10 0.73 -7.53
N ASP A 212 -10.77 -0.36 -8.24
CA ASP A 212 -11.72 -1.44 -8.53
C ASP A 212 -12.22 -2.10 -7.22
N SER A 213 -11.32 -2.34 -6.28
CA SER A 213 -11.63 -2.93 -4.97
C SER A 213 -12.48 -1.98 -4.13
N ILE A 214 -12.16 -0.68 -4.13
CA ILE A 214 -12.93 0.37 -3.46
C ILE A 214 -14.36 0.43 -3.97
N LEU A 215 -14.56 0.43 -5.29
CA LEU A 215 -15.90 0.45 -5.89
C LEU A 215 -16.71 -0.79 -5.50
N ALA A 216 -16.10 -1.98 -5.57
CA ALA A 216 -16.75 -3.23 -5.18
C ALA A 216 -17.05 -3.32 -3.67
N ARG A 217 -16.28 -2.62 -2.83
CA ARG A 217 -16.53 -2.49 -1.39
C ARG A 217 -17.66 -1.49 -1.11
N GLN A 218 -17.70 -0.37 -1.82
CA GLN A 218 -18.75 0.63 -1.70
C GLN A 218 -20.14 0.07 -2.00
N ASP A 219 -20.31 -0.64 -3.13
CA ASP A 219 -21.61 -1.19 -3.52
C ASP A 219 -22.19 -2.09 -2.41
N ARG A 220 -21.34 -2.90 -1.77
CA ARG A 220 -21.73 -3.76 -0.64
C ARG A 220 -22.06 -2.99 0.63
N ARG A 221 -21.24 -1.99 0.99
CA ARG A 221 -21.46 -1.20 2.21
C ARG A 221 -22.71 -0.34 2.11
N ILE A 222 -22.96 0.32 0.97
CA ILE A 222 -24.15 1.15 0.78
C ILE A 222 -25.42 0.32 0.92
N GLU A 223 -25.43 -0.91 0.39
CA GLU A 223 -26.57 -1.82 0.52
C GLU A 223 -26.81 -2.22 1.98
N SER A 224 -25.75 -2.59 2.70
CA SER A 224 -25.82 -2.89 4.14
C SER A 224 -26.32 -1.69 4.96
N MET A 225 -25.85 -0.48 4.66
CA MET A 225 -26.26 0.74 5.35
C MET A 225 -27.76 1.02 5.15
N LYS A 226 -28.27 0.85 3.93
CA LYS A 226 -29.70 1.01 3.64
C LYS A 226 -30.57 -0.01 4.36
N GLN A 227 -30.11 -1.25 4.49
CA GLN A 227 -30.81 -2.29 5.23
C GLN A 227 -30.88 -1.97 6.73
N SER A 228 -29.77 -1.50 7.32
CA SER A 228 -29.73 -1.09 8.73
C SER A 228 -30.67 0.09 9.04
N GLU A 229 -30.79 1.09 8.15
CA GLU A 229 -31.76 2.18 8.36
C GLU A 229 -33.20 1.68 8.24
N GLN A 230 -33.50 0.81 7.27
CA GLN A 230 -34.83 0.23 7.13
C GLN A 230 -35.26 -0.61 8.34
N GLU A 231 -34.32 -1.26 9.04
CA GLU A 231 -34.57 -1.98 10.27
C GLU A 231 -34.85 -1.05 11.46
N LEU A 232 -34.15 0.10 11.53
CA LEU A 232 -34.38 1.12 12.56
C LEU A 232 -35.75 1.79 12.40
N ASP A 233 -36.12 2.18 11.18
CA ASP A 233 -37.43 2.78 10.88
C ASP A 233 -38.60 1.83 11.25
N GLN A 234 -38.45 0.53 10.99
CA GLN A 234 -39.45 -0.48 11.34
C GLN A 234 -39.56 -0.74 12.85
N SER A 235 -38.48 -0.55 13.60
CA SER A 235 -38.46 -0.72 15.05
C SER A 235 -39.14 0.42 15.81
N ASP A 236 -39.07 1.66 15.28
CA ASP A 236 -39.76 2.83 15.84
C ASP A 236 -41.28 2.81 15.55
N GLU A 237 -41.71 2.33 14.37
CA GLU A 237 -43.15 2.20 14.07
C GLU A 237 -43.84 1.12 14.92
N GLY A 238 -43.11 0.08 15.36
CA GLY A 238 -43.65 -1.01 16.18
C GLY A 238 -43.94 -0.66 17.64
N GLN A 239 -43.37 0.43 18.17
CA GLN A 239 -43.60 0.88 19.54
C GLN A 239 -44.73 1.92 19.68
N SER A 240 -45.20 2.51 18.58
CA SER A 240 -46.28 3.52 18.60
C SER A 240 -47.70 2.95 18.56
N SER A 241 -47.90 1.64 18.36
CA SER A 241 -49.24 1.02 18.35
C SER A 241 -49.40 0.00 19.48
N GLY A 242 -49.46 0.48 20.72
CA GLY A 242 -49.53 -0.39 21.90
C GLY A 242 -50.28 0.14 23.11
N ALA A 243 -51.16 1.14 22.96
CA ALA A 243 -52.11 1.50 24.02
C ALA A 243 -53.42 0.72 23.81
N SER A 244 -53.47 -0.52 24.29
CA SER A 244 -54.73 -1.23 24.49
C SER A 244 -54.90 -1.55 25.97
N SER A 245 -55.73 -0.73 26.60
CA SER A 245 -56.39 -0.93 27.89
C SER A 245 -56.78 -2.37 28.18
N SER A 246 -56.51 -2.85 29.40
CA SER A 246 -57.25 -3.94 30.03
C SER A 246 -57.56 -3.57 31.48
N PRO A 247 -58.75 -3.95 32.00
CA PRO A 247 -59.28 -3.44 33.25
C PRO A 247 -58.86 -4.30 34.47
N VAL A 248 -59.02 -3.67 35.62
CA VAL A 248 -58.86 -4.16 37.00
C VAL A 248 -59.61 -5.47 37.28
N GLY A 249 -58.97 -6.37 38.04
CA GLY A 249 -59.58 -7.52 38.72
C GLY A 249 -58.62 -8.12 39.76
N GLU A 250 -59.11 -8.28 40.98
CA GLU A 250 -58.43 -8.46 42.27
C GLU A 250 -57.79 -9.85 42.54
N ASP A 251 -56.78 -9.81 43.43
CA ASP A 251 -56.35 -10.77 44.47
C ASP A 251 -56.26 -12.29 44.20
N GLN A 252 -55.05 -12.85 44.42
CA GLN A 252 -54.73 -13.68 45.60
C GLN A 252 -53.28 -14.24 45.55
N ASP A 253 -52.47 -13.69 46.45
CA ASP A 253 -51.56 -14.31 47.42
C ASP A 253 -50.92 -15.70 47.19
N MET A 254 -49.60 -15.76 47.48
CA MET A 254 -48.86 -16.76 48.27
C MET A 254 -47.50 -17.20 47.67
N THR A 255 -46.44 -16.66 48.28
CA THR A 255 -45.26 -17.34 48.88
C THR A 255 -44.64 -18.55 48.15
N ASP A 256 -43.38 -18.45 47.73
CA ASP A 256 -42.20 -18.87 48.54
C ASP A 256 -40.94 -19.02 47.65
N PHE A 257 -39.84 -18.42 48.10
CA PHE A 257 -38.44 -18.73 47.73
C PHE A 257 -38.00 -19.99 48.52
N PRO A 258 -37.00 -20.79 48.09
CA PRO A 258 -35.59 -20.41 48.35
C PRO A 258 -34.52 -20.85 47.34
N ASP A 259 -33.52 -19.99 47.21
CA ASP A 259 -32.05 -20.17 47.32
C ASP A 259 -31.36 -21.39 46.69
N THR A 260 -30.25 -21.16 45.98
CA THR A 260 -28.89 -21.39 46.54
C THR A 260 -27.79 -20.66 45.73
N GLU A 261 -27.03 -19.85 46.46
CA GLU A 261 -25.61 -19.46 46.39
C GLU A 261 -24.66 -20.30 45.50
N GLU A 262 -23.45 -19.91 45.09
CA GLU A 262 -22.60 -18.70 45.03
C GLU A 262 -21.19 -19.29 44.73
N PHE A 263 -20.34 -18.66 43.91
CA PHE A 263 -18.89 -18.64 44.19
C PHE A 263 -18.16 -17.62 43.31
N VAL A 264 -17.37 -16.83 44.01
CA VAL A 264 -16.60 -15.64 43.62
C VAL A 264 -15.20 -16.01 43.10
N THR A 265 -14.61 -15.15 42.27
CA THR A 265 -13.17 -14.77 42.32
C THR A 265 -13.07 -13.33 41.75
N GLU A 266 -12.91 -12.27 42.58
CA GLU A 266 -11.66 -11.68 43.11
C GLU A 266 -10.69 -11.21 41.99
N THR A 267 -10.16 -9.97 41.90
CA THR A 267 -9.82 -8.85 42.82
C THR A 267 -9.42 -7.59 41.95
N PRO A 268 -8.72 -6.51 42.42
CA PRO A 268 -9.35 -5.29 42.94
C PRO A 268 -8.70 -3.94 42.46
N ASP A 269 -9.24 -2.82 42.97
CA ASP A 269 -8.56 -1.58 43.44
C ASP A 269 -7.53 -0.85 42.51
N VAL A 270 -7.48 0.48 42.37
CA VAL A 270 -7.48 1.56 43.37
C VAL A 270 -7.83 2.87 42.62
N ASN A 271 -8.63 3.76 43.22
CA ASN A 271 -8.30 5.19 43.20
C ASN A 271 -9.04 5.96 44.31
N GLU A 272 -8.20 6.56 45.14
CA GLU A 272 -8.48 7.41 46.29
C GLU A 272 -9.28 8.67 45.94
N ASP A 273 -10.14 9.03 46.89
CA ASP A 273 -10.37 10.34 47.47
C ASP A 273 -10.13 11.60 46.61
N ILE A 274 -11.14 12.49 46.58
CA ILE A 274 -11.13 13.69 47.43
C ILE A 274 -12.50 14.41 47.32
N ARG A 275 -13.03 14.68 48.51
CA ARG A 275 -14.20 15.49 48.89
C ARG A 275 -14.24 16.89 48.26
N LEU A 276 -15.44 17.46 48.18
CA LEU A 276 -15.88 18.78 48.71
C LEU A 276 -17.40 18.88 48.46
N ASP A 277 -18.24 18.63 49.48
CA ASP A 277 -18.98 19.63 50.28
C ASP A 277 -19.97 20.46 49.43
N ALA A 278 -21.29 20.21 49.54
CA ALA A 278 -22.23 20.81 50.51
C ALA A 278 -22.37 22.34 50.28
N GLU A 279 -23.52 22.99 50.17
CA GLU A 279 -24.94 22.76 50.46
C GLU A 279 -25.67 23.89 49.68
N SER A 280 -26.76 23.61 48.96
CA SER A 280 -28.16 23.74 49.41
C SER A 280 -28.62 25.16 49.76
N THR A 281 -29.38 25.76 48.84
CA THR A 281 -30.53 26.67 49.06
C THR A 281 -31.43 26.46 47.84
N SER A 282 -32.76 26.35 47.87
CA SER A 282 -33.79 26.55 48.88
C SER A 282 -35.08 25.87 48.39
N ASP A 283 -35.99 25.67 49.34
CA ASP A 283 -37.22 24.88 49.32
C ASP A 283 -38.27 25.11 48.21
N TYR A 284 -38.88 23.97 47.87
CA TYR A 284 -40.27 23.67 47.54
C TYR A 284 -41.29 24.81 47.40
N GLN A 285 -42.00 24.83 46.27
CA GLN A 285 -43.44 24.52 46.29
C GLN A 285 -43.95 24.11 44.90
N ALA A 286 -44.60 22.96 44.88
CA ALA A 286 -45.39 22.45 43.77
C ALA A 286 -46.75 23.17 43.71
N ASP A 287 -47.22 23.48 42.51
CA ASP A 287 -48.62 23.20 42.19
C ASP A 287 -48.80 22.95 40.68
N GLN A 288 -49.73 22.04 40.40
CA GLN A 288 -49.95 21.32 39.15
C GLN A 288 -50.83 22.07 38.15
N SER A 289 -50.56 21.81 36.86
CA SER A 289 -51.52 21.57 35.76
C SER A 289 -52.41 22.75 35.30
N ASP A 290 -52.78 22.97 34.04
CA ASP A 290 -52.91 22.11 32.85
C ASP A 290 -52.87 22.96 31.57
N ASP A 291 -52.61 22.25 30.46
CA ASP A 291 -53.17 22.41 29.12
C ASP A 291 -52.56 23.36 28.07
N VAL A 292 -51.83 22.69 27.17
CA VAL A 292 -51.98 22.67 25.70
C VAL A 292 -51.57 23.92 24.93
N GLN A 293 -50.40 23.82 24.32
CA GLN A 293 -50.33 23.94 22.86
C GLN A 293 -49.24 23.03 22.28
N SER A 294 -49.71 22.10 21.45
CA SER A 294 -48.97 21.19 20.58
C SER A 294 -48.05 21.93 19.59
N THR A 295 -47.23 21.13 18.89
CA THR A 295 -46.20 21.42 17.86
C THR A 295 -44.80 21.52 18.48
N ASP A 296 -43.88 20.57 18.30
CA ASP A 296 -43.51 19.92 17.04
C ASP A 296 -43.18 18.43 17.21
N SER A 297 -43.56 17.67 16.19
CA SER A 297 -42.96 16.39 15.85
C SER A 297 -41.45 16.58 15.78
N LEU A 298 -40.70 15.89 16.65
CA LEU A 298 -39.26 15.75 16.57
C LEU A 298 -38.96 14.96 15.30
N GLY A 299 -38.91 15.65 14.16
CA GLY A 299 -38.61 15.06 12.87
C GLY A 299 -37.17 14.58 12.86
N ASP A 300 -36.99 13.27 12.89
CA ASP A 300 -35.87 12.49 12.36
C ASP A 300 -34.55 13.26 12.18
N THR A 301 -33.76 13.32 13.26
CA THR A 301 -32.42 13.93 13.31
C THR A 301 -31.34 12.96 12.84
N SER A 302 -31.67 11.99 11.98
CA SER A 302 -30.70 11.01 11.51
C SER A 302 -29.74 11.63 10.47
N ILE A 303 -28.46 11.76 10.83
CA ILE A 303 -27.39 12.20 9.93
C ILE A 303 -27.06 11.15 8.86
N ARG A 304 -27.46 9.91 9.11
CA ARG A 304 -27.08 8.74 8.33
C ARG A 304 -27.53 8.83 6.87
N PRO A 305 -28.80 9.06 6.52
CA PRO A 305 -29.23 9.22 5.12
C PRO A 305 -28.39 10.25 4.33
N HIS A 306 -27.97 11.33 4.98
CA HIS A 306 -27.11 12.34 4.38
C HIS A 306 -25.68 11.82 4.13
N ILE A 307 -25.11 11.03 5.04
CA ILE A 307 -23.81 10.37 4.85
C ILE A 307 -23.87 9.33 3.72
N ILE A 308 -24.95 8.53 3.61
CA ILE A 308 -25.15 7.63 2.45
C ILE A 308 -25.13 8.42 1.15
N LYS A 309 -25.82 9.57 1.10
CA LYS A 309 -25.85 10.44 -0.08
C LYS A 309 -24.45 10.94 -0.44
N LEU A 310 -23.65 11.36 0.54
CA LEU A 310 -22.25 11.75 0.35
C LEU A 310 -21.39 10.62 -0.21
N ILE A 311 -21.51 9.41 0.35
CA ILE A 311 -20.78 8.24 -0.13
C ILE A 311 -21.18 7.97 -1.59
N GLN A 312 -22.46 8.03 -1.94
CA GLN A 312 -22.94 7.81 -3.30
C GLN A 312 -22.38 8.84 -4.29
N SER A 313 -22.26 10.11 -3.91
CA SER A 313 -21.72 11.15 -4.80
C SER A 313 -20.20 11.08 -5.00
N THR A 314 -19.48 10.26 -4.22
CA THR A 314 -18.07 9.93 -4.54
C THR A 314 -17.92 8.93 -5.69
N ILE A 315 -18.93 8.08 -5.96
CA ILE A 315 -18.84 6.99 -6.96
C ILE A 315 -18.40 7.51 -8.35
N PRO A 316 -18.99 8.60 -8.89
CA PRO A 316 -18.58 9.11 -10.20
C PRO A 316 -17.12 9.61 -10.21
N LEU A 317 -16.63 10.21 -9.11
CA LEU A 317 -15.25 10.66 -8.98
C LEU A 317 -14.28 9.48 -9.06
N ILE A 318 -14.54 8.43 -8.28
CA ILE A 318 -13.72 7.21 -8.24
C ILE A 318 -13.70 6.54 -9.61
N LYS A 319 -14.87 6.44 -10.27
CA LYS A 319 -14.98 5.89 -11.63
C LYS A 319 -14.16 6.68 -12.64
N LEU A 320 -14.16 8.00 -12.57
CA LEU A 320 -13.40 8.85 -13.49
C LEU A 320 -11.89 8.74 -13.27
N ILE A 321 -11.42 8.71 -12.02
CA ILE A 321 -10.01 8.47 -11.69
C ILE A 321 -9.59 7.07 -12.18
N ARG A 322 -10.43 6.06 -11.98
CA ARG A 322 -10.16 4.71 -12.48
C ARG A 322 -10.07 4.67 -14.02
N ILE A 323 -11.00 5.33 -14.72
CA ILE A 323 -10.99 5.43 -16.20
C ILE A 323 -9.72 6.13 -16.69
N PHE A 324 -9.34 7.21 -16.00
CA PHE A 324 -8.10 7.93 -16.24
C PHE A 324 -6.89 7.00 -16.17
N LEU A 325 -6.70 6.30 -15.06
CA LEU A 325 -5.58 5.38 -14.89
C LEU A 325 -5.61 4.25 -15.91
N LYS A 326 -6.76 3.58 -16.10
CA LYS A 326 -6.88 2.46 -17.06
C LYS A 326 -6.56 2.86 -18.50
N LYS A 327 -6.83 4.10 -18.91
CA LYS A 327 -6.46 4.61 -20.24
C LYS A 327 -4.97 4.88 -20.41
N LEU A 328 -4.22 5.03 -19.31
CA LEU A 328 -2.76 5.15 -19.33
C LEU A 328 -2.05 3.79 -19.36
N LEU A 329 -2.77 2.69 -19.08
CA LEU A 329 -2.20 1.35 -18.98
C LEU A 329 -2.19 0.61 -20.31
N ASN A 330 -1.18 -0.24 -20.47
CA ASN A 330 -1.25 -1.36 -21.42
C ASN A 330 -2.22 -2.42 -20.88
N THR A 331 -3.28 -2.70 -21.63
CA THR A 331 -4.21 -3.81 -21.39
C THR A 331 -4.15 -4.81 -22.55
N PRO A 332 -4.61 -6.06 -22.38
CA PRO A 332 -4.67 -7.02 -23.48
C PRO A 332 -5.50 -6.54 -24.68
N THR A 333 -6.49 -5.66 -24.43
CA THR A 333 -7.44 -5.17 -25.42
C THR A 333 -7.13 -3.78 -25.95
N SER A 334 -6.24 -3.03 -25.30
CA SER A 334 -5.93 -1.65 -25.66
C SER A 334 -4.51 -1.27 -25.23
N LYS A 335 -3.76 -0.68 -26.15
CA LYS A 335 -2.48 -0.02 -25.85
C LYS A 335 -2.64 1.47 -26.12
N PRO A 336 -2.20 2.35 -25.19
CA PRO A 336 -2.29 3.78 -25.42
C PRO A 336 -1.46 4.18 -26.66
N PRO A 337 -1.95 5.10 -27.51
CA PRO A 337 -1.24 5.56 -28.70
C PRO A 337 -0.11 6.56 -28.38
N PHE A 338 0.35 6.59 -27.12
CA PHE A 338 1.33 7.52 -26.59
C PHE A 338 2.30 6.80 -25.65
N THR A 339 3.48 7.39 -25.48
CA THR A 339 4.49 7.03 -24.49
C THR A 339 4.88 8.27 -23.70
N ILE A 340 5.69 8.10 -22.66
CA ILE A 340 6.37 9.22 -22.03
C ILE A 340 7.66 9.57 -22.79
N GLY A 341 8.02 10.85 -22.83
CA GLY A 341 9.27 11.31 -23.43
C GLY A 341 10.50 10.61 -22.80
N THR A 342 11.57 10.45 -23.57
CA THR A 342 12.78 9.76 -23.09
C THR A 342 13.65 10.62 -22.19
N ARG A 343 13.51 11.95 -22.26
CA ARG A 343 14.33 12.94 -21.56
C ARG A 343 13.75 13.38 -20.21
N LEU A 344 12.88 12.60 -19.57
CA LEU A 344 12.43 12.92 -18.21
C LEU A 344 13.51 12.56 -17.20
N SER A 345 13.69 13.39 -16.19
CA SER A 345 14.53 13.12 -15.03
C SER A 345 13.85 12.21 -14.01
N SER A 346 14.62 11.68 -13.07
CA SER A 346 14.09 10.99 -11.89
C SER A 346 13.12 11.85 -11.09
N ASN A 347 13.38 13.16 -10.96
CA ASN A 347 12.51 14.08 -10.22
C ASN A 347 11.16 14.30 -10.91
N GLU A 348 11.15 14.45 -12.24
CA GLU A 348 9.92 14.57 -13.02
C GLU A 348 9.11 13.26 -12.99
N LEU A 349 9.77 12.11 -13.15
CA LEU A 349 9.13 10.80 -13.05
C LEU A 349 8.53 10.57 -11.66
N SER A 350 9.29 10.88 -10.60
CA SER A 350 8.83 10.79 -9.21
C SER A 350 7.66 11.75 -8.93
N SER A 351 7.68 12.94 -9.55
CA SER A 351 6.57 13.90 -9.42
C SER A 351 5.29 13.33 -10.00
N ILE A 352 5.34 12.74 -11.21
CA ILE A 352 4.18 12.10 -11.84
C ILE A 352 3.64 10.95 -10.97
N GLY A 353 4.52 10.04 -10.53
CA GLY A 353 4.14 8.92 -9.66
C GLY A 353 3.51 9.41 -8.35
N THR A 354 4.13 10.41 -7.71
CA THR A 354 3.64 11.01 -6.46
C THR A 354 2.26 11.62 -6.62
N GLN A 355 1.99 12.39 -7.67
CA GLN A 355 0.68 13.01 -7.87
C GLN A 355 -0.43 11.95 -8.03
N ILE A 356 -0.16 10.88 -8.80
CA ILE A 356 -1.13 9.80 -9.02
C ILE A 356 -1.33 8.97 -7.75
N ARG A 357 -0.25 8.64 -7.04
CA ARG A 357 -0.33 7.94 -5.76
C ARG A 357 -1.14 8.73 -4.74
N CYS A 358 -0.83 10.03 -4.58
CA CYS A 358 -1.56 10.90 -3.67
C CYS A 358 -3.04 11.03 -4.06
N LEU A 359 -3.36 11.14 -5.35
CA LEU A 359 -4.74 11.13 -5.83
C LEU A 359 -5.50 9.88 -5.40
N SER A 360 -4.88 8.70 -5.50
CA SER A 360 -5.50 7.44 -5.04
C SER A 360 -5.64 7.38 -3.52
N SER A 361 -4.64 7.85 -2.77
CA SER A 361 -4.72 7.93 -1.31
C SER A 361 -5.82 8.89 -0.84
N ASP A 362 -5.99 10.05 -1.48
CA ASP A 362 -7.04 11.00 -1.11
C ASP A 362 -8.44 10.40 -1.25
N VAL A 363 -8.66 9.53 -2.25
CA VAL A 363 -9.91 8.81 -2.42
C VAL A 363 -10.16 7.87 -1.25
N ASP A 364 -9.17 7.06 -0.87
CA ASP A 364 -9.31 6.10 0.23
C ASP A 364 -9.49 6.82 1.58
N ASP A 365 -8.76 7.92 1.81
CA ASP A 365 -8.91 8.76 3.00
C ASP A 365 -10.28 9.43 3.07
N LEU A 366 -10.79 9.94 1.94
CA LEU A 366 -12.11 10.56 1.86
C LEU A 366 -13.20 9.56 2.23
N LEU A 367 -13.13 8.35 1.67
CA LEU A 367 -14.10 7.30 1.95
C LEU A 367 -14.00 6.75 3.36
N SER A 368 -12.78 6.56 3.86
CA SER A 368 -12.55 6.12 5.24
C SER A 368 -13.13 7.13 6.24
N THR A 369 -13.02 8.42 5.93
CA THR A 369 -13.62 9.47 6.76
C THR A 369 -15.16 9.37 6.72
N LEU A 370 -15.77 9.22 5.55
CA LEU A 370 -17.23 9.09 5.43
C LEU A 370 -17.77 7.82 6.10
N TRP A 371 -17.05 6.70 6.00
CA TRP A 371 -17.43 5.47 6.68
C TRP A 371 -17.32 5.57 8.19
N TYR A 372 -16.27 6.25 8.70
CA TYR A 372 -16.13 6.51 10.12
C TYR A 372 -17.29 7.36 10.65
N MET A 373 -17.68 8.41 9.93
CA MET A 373 -18.84 9.24 10.29
C MET A 373 -20.12 8.42 10.39
N TRP A 374 -20.34 7.49 9.46
CA TRP A 374 -21.48 6.58 9.50
C TRP A 374 -21.41 5.61 10.69
N ASP A 375 -20.29 4.91 10.85
CA ASP A 375 -20.15 3.82 11.83
C ASP A 375 -20.19 4.33 13.29
N CYS A 376 -19.83 5.61 13.53
CA CYS A 376 -19.73 6.20 14.86
C CYS A 376 -20.80 7.26 15.17
N ASP A 377 -21.77 7.49 14.27
CA ASP A 377 -22.78 8.55 14.41
C ASP A 377 -22.17 9.92 14.77
N ASP A 378 -21.01 10.23 14.18
CA ASP A 378 -20.24 11.44 14.48
C ASP A 378 -20.87 12.66 13.78
N GLU A 379 -21.83 13.30 14.44
CA GLU A 379 -22.60 14.46 13.93
C GLU A 379 -21.73 15.67 13.59
N MET A 380 -20.65 15.89 14.35
CA MET A 380 -19.67 16.96 14.09
C MET A 380 -18.50 16.46 13.25
N GLY A 381 -18.65 15.25 12.70
CA GLY A 381 -17.60 14.48 12.06
C GLY A 381 -16.87 15.28 11.02
N ASP A 382 -15.55 15.20 11.13
CA ASP A 382 -14.46 15.87 10.42
C ASP A 382 -14.79 16.56 9.07
N LEU A 383 -15.74 17.51 9.06
CA LEU A 383 -16.24 18.16 7.85
C LEU A 383 -15.13 19.01 7.20
N LYS A 384 -14.32 19.65 8.06
CA LYS A 384 -13.12 20.36 7.65
C LYS A 384 -12.12 19.41 6.97
N ARG A 385 -11.98 18.17 7.44
CA ARG A 385 -11.17 17.15 6.75
C ARG A 385 -11.79 16.73 5.42
N LEU A 386 -13.10 16.54 5.32
CA LEU A 386 -13.75 16.23 4.03
C LEU A 386 -13.49 17.35 2.99
N GLU A 387 -13.66 18.61 3.39
CA GLU A 387 -13.37 19.76 2.52
C GLU A 387 -11.89 19.80 2.13
N ARG A 388 -10.98 19.52 3.06
CA ARG A 388 -9.52 19.46 2.81
C ARG A 388 -9.17 18.33 1.83
N LEU A 389 -9.66 17.11 2.07
CA LEU A 389 -9.40 15.92 1.25
C LEU A 389 -9.95 16.11 -0.17
N ARG A 390 -11.19 16.63 -0.30
CA ARG A 390 -11.76 17.01 -1.60
C ARG A 390 -10.85 17.97 -2.36
N ASN A 391 -10.39 19.03 -1.69
CA ASN A 391 -9.52 20.04 -2.32
C ASN A 391 -8.16 19.44 -2.72
N GLN A 392 -7.59 18.54 -1.92
CA GLN A 392 -6.35 17.82 -2.22
C GLN A 392 -6.52 16.92 -3.44
N MET A 393 -7.58 16.12 -3.47
CA MET A 393 -7.92 15.24 -4.59
C MET A 393 -8.03 16.02 -5.89
N CYS A 394 -8.72 17.16 -5.90
CA CYS A 394 -8.83 18.01 -7.08
C CYS A 394 -7.48 18.54 -7.55
N LYS A 395 -6.64 19.00 -6.62
CA LYS A 395 -5.29 19.51 -6.91
C LYS A 395 -4.40 18.41 -7.49
N HIS A 396 -4.40 17.22 -6.91
CA HIS A 396 -3.60 16.10 -7.40
C HIS A 396 -4.11 15.59 -8.76
N PHE A 397 -5.43 15.61 -8.99
CA PHE A 397 -6.01 15.29 -10.28
C PHE A 397 -5.58 16.26 -11.38
N ASP A 398 -5.74 17.58 -11.14
CA ASP A 398 -5.30 18.61 -12.09
C ASP A 398 -3.79 18.57 -12.33
N SER A 399 -3.00 18.40 -11.27
CA SER A 399 -1.53 18.31 -11.36
C SER A 399 -1.10 17.09 -12.18
N SER A 400 -1.76 15.94 -11.99
CA SER A 400 -1.51 14.73 -12.78
C SER A 400 -1.79 14.96 -14.27
N LEU A 401 -2.92 15.60 -14.60
CA LEU A 401 -3.27 15.93 -15.98
C LEU A 401 -2.27 16.90 -16.62
N ILE A 402 -1.86 17.94 -15.89
CA ILE A 402 -0.88 18.92 -16.37
C ILE A 402 0.46 18.24 -16.65
N LEU A 403 1.02 17.53 -15.67
CA LEU A 403 2.31 16.85 -15.83
C LEU A 403 2.27 15.86 -16.99
N LEU A 404 1.26 15.00 -17.07
CA LEU A 404 1.13 14.06 -18.18
C LEU A 404 0.95 14.78 -19.53
N SER A 405 0.22 15.89 -19.58
CA SER A 405 0.04 16.64 -20.83
C SER A 405 1.33 17.27 -21.35
N LEU A 406 2.30 17.53 -20.47
CA LEU A 406 3.64 18.05 -20.80
C LEU A 406 4.56 16.94 -21.31
N TYR A 407 4.46 15.74 -20.74
CA TYR A 407 5.45 14.68 -20.95
C TYR A 407 5.00 13.52 -21.85
N LEU A 408 3.70 13.37 -22.10
CA LEU A 408 3.20 12.36 -23.03
C LEU A 408 3.43 12.79 -24.48
N VAL A 409 3.99 11.87 -25.26
CA VAL A 409 4.28 12.04 -26.69
C VAL A 409 3.62 10.92 -27.52
N PRO A 410 3.13 11.18 -28.73
CA PRO A 410 2.58 10.15 -29.61
C PRO A 410 3.63 9.09 -30.00
N ILE A 411 3.22 7.82 -30.15
CA ILE A 411 4.12 6.73 -30.59
C ILE A 411 4.45 6.83 -32.09
N THR A 412 3.48 7.26 -32.91
CA THR A 412 3.66 7.51 -34.34
C THR A 412 3.55 9.00 -34.64
N PRO A 413 4.43 9.60 -35.47
CA PRO A 413 4.24 10.96 -35.92
C PRO A 413 2.95 11.04 -36.76
N PRO A 414 2.16 12.12 -36.63
CA PRO A 414 0.97 12.33 -37.44
C PRO A 414 1.32 12.23 -38.93
N VAL A 415 0.84 11.18 -39.60
CA VAL A 415 0.78 11.19 -41.06
C VAL A 415 -0.21 12.28 -41.43
N GLU A 416 0.31 13.36 -42.02
CA GLU A 416 -0.39 14.43 -42.74
C GLU A 416 -1.90 14.51 -42.49
N SER A 417 -2.29 14.98 -41.30
CA SER A 417 -3.65 15.42 -41.03
C SER A 417 -3.61 16.41 -39.86
N PRO A 418 -4.08 17.66 -40.04
CA PRO A 418 -4.08 18.70 -39.00
C PRO A 418 -4.84 18.31 -37.71
N ILE A 419 -5.60 17.22 -37.76
CA ILE A 419 -6.53 16.76 -36.72
C ILE A 419 -5.86 15.74 -35.75
N SER A 420 -4.76 15.11 -36.15
CA SER A 420 -4.12 14.01 -35.39
C SER A 420 -3.31 14.48 -34.16
N GLY A 421 -3.07 15.79 -34.01
CA GLY A 421 -2.04 16.32 -33.11
C GLY A 421 -2.32 16.27 -31.61
N ASN A 422 -3.53 15.94 -31.12
CA ASN A 422 -3.85 16.10 -29.69
C ASN A 422 -4.94 15.16 -29.14
N HIS A 423 -5.10 13.94 -29.69
CA HIS A 423 -6.17 13.03 -29.25
C HIS A 423 -6.21 12.77 -27.73
N PHE A 424 -5.04 12.65 -27.08
CA PHE A 424 -4.98 12.47 -25.63
C PHE A 424 -5.28 13.77 -24.86
N LYS A 425 -4.90 14.95 -25.37
CA LYS A 425 -5.23 16.23 -24.74
C LYS A 425 -6.73 16.55 -24.82
N ALA A 426 -7.37 16.26 -25.96
CA ALA A 426 -8.81 16.38 -26.10
C ALA A 426 -9.53 15.45 -25.11
N TRP A 427 -9.06 14.22 -24.97
CA TRP A 427 -9.60 13.29 -23.98
C TRP A 427 -9.35 13.76 -22.54
N PHE A 428 -8.15 14.25 -22.17
CA PHE A 428 -7.88 14.83 -20.86
C PHE A 428 -8.81 16.00 -20.55
N PHE A 429 -9.08 16.85 -21.54
CA PHE A 429 -10.02 17.95 -21.40
C PHE A 429 -11.44 17.45 -21.09
N THR A 430 -11.95 16.49 -21.88
CA THR A 430 -13.27 15.88 -21.62
C THR A 430 -13.32 15.21 -20.26
N LEU A 431 -12.30 14.44 -19.89
CA LEU A 431 -12.22 13.77 -18.60
C LEU A 431 -12.25 14.78 -17.44
N ARG A 432 -11.49 15.88 -17.57
CA ARG A 432 -11.46 16.96 -16.58
C ARG A 432 -12.81 17.63 -16.41
N GLN A 433 -13.53 17.89 -17.51
CA GLN A 433 -14.89 18.43 -17.45
C GLN A 433 -15.84 17.50 -16.69
N GLN A 434 -15.83 16.21 -17.01
CA GLN A 434 -16.66 15.22 -16.32
C GLN A 434 -16.30 15.10 -14.84
N PHE A 435 -15.01 15.19 -14.50
CA PHE A 435 -14.54 15.18 -13.11
C PHE A 435 -15.09 16.38 -12.33
N TYR A 436 -15.06 17.59 -12.90
CA TYR A 436 -15.62 18.75 -12.22
C TYR A 436 -17.14 18.72 -12.08
N VAL A 437 -17.86 18.08 -13.01
CA VAL A 437 -19.30 17.86 -12.84
C VAL A 437 -19.56 16.93 -11.64
N ALA A 438 -18.81 15.83 -11.54
CA ALA A 438 -18.90 14.93 -10.40
C ALA A 438 -18.51 15.61 -9.08
N GLU A 439 -17.44 16.41 -9.08
CA GLU A 439 -16.99 17.18 -7.91
C GLU A 439 -18.04 18.19 -7.48
N LYS A 440 -18.65 18.90 -8.42
CA LYS A 440 -19.70 19.88 -8.13
C LYS A 440 -20.90 19.21 -7.44
N ASN A 441 -21.29 18.01 -7.88
CA ASN A 441 -22.37 17.26 -7.25
C ASN A 441 -21.99 16.83 -5.83
N PHE A 442 -20.79 16.26 -5.64
CA PHE A 442 -20.28 15.92 -4.30
C PHE A 442 -20.22 17.15 -3.37
N ARG A 443 -19.75 18.29 -3.89
CA ARG A 443 -19.69 19.55 -3.13
C ARG A 443 -21.07 20.07 -2.75
N PHE A 444 -22.06 19.91 -3.62
CA PHE A 444 -23.45 20.26 -3.33
C PHE A 444 -23.98 19.42 -2.18
N ASP A 445 -23.86 18.09 -2.24
CA ASP A 445 -24.29 17.20 -1.15
C ASP A 445 -23.57 17.51 0.17
N LEU A 446 -22.27 17.85 0.11
CA LEU A 446 -21.49 18.25 1.29
C LEU A 446 -22.01 19.54 1.92
N SER A 447 -22.49 20.49 1.10
CA SER A 447 -23.07 21.73 1.61
C SER A 447 -24.46 21.54 2.23
N GLU A 448 -25.26 20.61 1.68
CA GLU A 448 -26.54 20.23 2.26
C GLU A 448 -26.34 19.55 3.62
N PHE A 449 -25.41 18.59 3.70
CA PHE A 449 -25.04 17.94 4.96
C PHE A 449 -24.59 18.94 6.03
N ARG A 450 -23.72 19.89 5.65
CA ARG A 450 -23.29 20.97 6.55
C ARG A 450 -24.46 21.79 7.09
N THR A 451 -25.45 22.09 6.25
CA THR A 451 -26.61 22.88 6.65
C THR A 451 -27.52 22.07 7.58
N HIS A 452 -27.59 20.75 7.41
CA HIS A 452 -28.35 19.86 8.29
C HIS A 452 -27.75 19.79 9.70
N ILE A 453 -26.43 19.61 9.83
CA ILE A 453 -25.74 19.55 11.14
C ILE A 453 -25.78 20.89 11.91
N GLN A 454 -25.94 22.01 11.20
CA GLN A 454 -25.95 23.35 11.81
C GLN A 454 -27.34 23.83 12.25
N LYS A 455 -28.40 23.10 11.91
CA LYS A 455 -29.77 23.33 12.38
C LYS A 455 -30.01 22.53 13.64
#